data_AF-A0A381W340-F1
#
_entry.id   AF-A0A381W340-F1
#
_cell.length_a   1.000
_cell.length_b   1.000
_cell.length_c   1.000
_cell.angle_alpha   90.00
_cell.angle_beta   90.00
_cell.angle_gamma   90.00
#
_symmetry.space_group_name_H-M   'P 1'
#
loop_
_entity.id
_entity.type
_entity.pdbx_description
1 polymer ?
#
loop_
_entity_poly.entity_id
_entity_poly.type
_entity_poly.pdbx_seq_one_letter_code
_entity_poly.pdbx_strand_id
1 'polypeptide(L)' 'MAQQANAELIEAEGLAVEIFATTEQLSNPASIDVDHRGRVWVGEAVNYRKKDRKEGDRILILEDSDGDGR' A
#
# COMPACT_ATOMS: atom_id res chain seq x y z
N MET A 1 0.92 0.04 -17.23
CA MET A 1 0.39 -1.35 -17.13
C MET A 1 -0.13 -1.60 -15.71
N ALA A 2 -0.99 -0.72 -15.16
CA ALA A 2 -1.45 -0.80 -13.75
C ALA A 2 -2.93 -1.17 -13.60
N GLN A 3 -3.64 -1.47 -14.68
CA GLN A 3 -5.11 -1.51 -14.69
C GLN A 3 -5.75 -2.86 -14.30
N GLN A 4 -4.96 -3.87 -13.90
CA GLN A 4 -5.44 -5.27 -13.95
C GLN A 4 -5.48 -6.03 -12.61
N ALA A 5 -5.28 -5.36 -11.46
CA ALA A 5 -5.21 -6.05 -10.16
C ALA A 5 -6.59 -6.34 -9.51
N ASN A 6 -7.64 -5.56 -9.82
CA ASN A 6 -8.93 -5.72 -9.14
C ASN A 6 -9.78 -6.90 -9.66
N ALA A 7 -9.39 -7.51 -10.78
CA ALA A 7 -10.19 -8.54 -11.45
C ALA A 7 -10.38 -9.84 -10.64
N GLU A 8 -9.57 -10.05 -9.59
CA GLU A 8 -9.63 -11.27 -8.76
C GLU A 8 -10.28 -11.04 -7.39
N LEU A 9 -10.59 -9.80 -7.01
CA LEU A 9 -11.25 -9.49 -5.75
C LEU A 9 -12.77 -9.58 -5.94
N ILE A 10 -13.44 -10.39 -5.12
CA ILE A 10 -14.90 -10.50 -5.10
C ILE A 10 -15.42 -9.52 -4.05
N GLU A 11 -16.18 -8.55 -4.50
CA GLU A 11 -16.81 -7.55 -3.63
C GLU A 11 -18.14 -8.07 -3.07
N ALA A 12 -18.43 -7.72 -1.82
CA ALA A 12 -19.76 -7.95 -1.25
C ALA A 12 -20.74 -6.89 -1.78
N GLU A 13 -22.03 -7.21 -1.72
CA GLU A 13 -23.08 -6.27 -2.14
C GLU A 13 -22.99 -4.94 -1.37
N GLY A 14 -22.95 -3.82 -2.12
CA GLY A 14 -22.84 -2.47 -1.56
C GLY A 14 -21.43 -2.00 -1.20
N LEU A 15 -20.39 -2.80 -1.49
CA LEU A 15 -18.99 -2.41 -1.33
C LEU A 15 -18.31 -2.20 -2.69
N ALA A 16 -17.21 -1.46 -2.68
CA ALA A 16 -16.32 -1.25 -3.83
C ALA A 16 -14.85 -1.36 -3.39
N VAL A 17 -13.98 -1.85 -4.27
CA VAL A 17 -12.54 -1.93 -4.03
C VAL A 17 -11.79 -1.21 -5.14
N GLU A 18 -10.91 -0.29 -4.74
CA GLU A 18 -10.06 0.48 -5.64
C GLU A 18 -8.58 0.37 -5.24
N ILE A 19 -7.70 0.55 -6.23
CA ILE A 19 -6.26 0.56 -6.01
C ILE A 19 -5.84 1.95 -5.54
N PHE A 20 -5.32 2.02 -4.31
CA PHE A 20 -4.69 3.22 -3.76
C PHE A 20 -3.17 3.24 -4.02
N ALA A 21 -2.47 2.13 -3.80
CA ALA A 21 -1.03 2.06 -4.06
C ALA A 21 -0.61 0.67 -4.53
N THR A 22 0.44 0.65 -5.35
CA THR A 22 0.96 -0.58 -5.96
C THR A 22 2.45 -0.78 -5.64
N THR A 23 3.03 -1.86 -6.19
CA THR A 23 4.44 -2.23 -5.99
C THR A 23 5.44 -1.19 -6.49
N GLU A 24 4.99 -0.23 -7.30
CA GLU A 24 5.73 0.93 -7.76
C GLU A 24 5.97 1.94 -6.62
N GLN A 25 5.09 1.99 -5.62
CA GLN A 25 5.15 2.91 -4.48
C GLN A 25 5.68 2.24 -3.20
N LEU A 26 5.44 0.93 -3.03
CA LEU A 26 5.78 0.20 -1.79
C LEU A 26 6.26 -1.24 -2.06
N SER A 27 6.94 -1.82 -1.08
CA SER A 27 7.47 -3.19 -1.16
C SER A 27 7.31 -3.94 0.16
N ASN A 28 6.73 -5.15 0.07
CA ASN A 28 6.52 -6.05 1.21
C ASN A 28 5.81 -5.40 2.43
N PRO A 29 4.58 -4.86 2.27
CA PRO A 29 3.83 -4.26 3.36
C PRO A 29 3.44 -5.34 4.39
N ALA A 30 3.78 -5.13 5.66
CA ALA A 30 3.48 -6.06 6.76
C ALA A 30 2.46 -5.52 7.76
N SER A 31 2.29 -4.20 7.82
CA SER A 31 1.28 -3.52 8.65
C SER A 31 0.92 -2.17 8.04
N ILE A 32 -0.32 -1.73 8.26
CA ILE A 32 -0.82 -0.42 7.82
C ILE A 32 -1.65 0.25 8.92
N ASP A 33 -1.68 1.59 8.91
CA ASP A 33 -2.60 2.41 9.71
C ASP A 33 -2.92 3.72 8.97
N VAL A 34 -4.00 4.40 9.34
CA VAL A 34 -4.41 5.69 8.76
C VAL A 34 -4.40 6.77 9.84
N ASP A 35 -3.66 7.86 9.61
CA ASP A 35 -3.60 8.95 10.58
C ASP A 35 -4.75 9.96 10.44
N HIS A 36 -4.84 10.90 11.39
CA HIS A 36 -5.86 11.96 11.42
C HIS A 36 -5.83 12.92 10.21
N ARG A 37 -4.78 12.86 9.37
CA ARG A 37 -4.67 13.64 8.13
C ARG A 37 -5.10 12.83 6.91
N GLY A 38 -5.56 11.59 7.09
CA GLY A 38 -5.95 10.69 6.01
C GLY A 38 -4.78 10.02 5.29
N ARG A 39 -3.56 10.08 5.84
CA ARG A 39 -2.38 9.45 5.23
C ARG A 39 -2.25 8.00 5.65
N VAL A 40 -1.80 7.15 4.73
CA VAL A 40 -1.58 5.73 4.99
C VAL A 40 -0.13 5.49 5.41
N TRP A 41 0.06 5.01 6.63
CA TRP A 41 1.35 4.59 7.17
C TRP A 41 1.56 3.11 6.84
N VAL A 42 2.73 2.76 6.30
CA VAL A 42 3.04 1.38 5.90
C VAL A 42 4.35 0.95 6.52
N GLY A 43 4.32 -0.14 7.30
CA GLY A 43 5.52 -0.83 7.75
C GLY A 43 5.97 -1.85 6.71
N GLU A 44 7.07 -1.59 6.00
CA GLU A 44 7.67 -2.55 5.09
C GLU A 44 8.58 -3.52 5.84
N ALA A 45 8.50 -4.82 5.53
CA ALA A 45 9.32 -5.86 6.15
C ALA A 45 10.23 -6.58 5.13
N VAL A 46 10.83 -5.83 4.21
CA VAL A 46 11.68 -6.37 3.13
C VAL A 46 12.79 -7.28 3.68
N ASN A 47 13.28 -7.01 4.89
CA ASN A 47 14.34 -7.78 5.51
C ASN A 47 13.88 -9.02 6.32
N TYR A 48 12.59 -9.38 6.31
CA TYR A 48 12.02 -10.42 7.20
C TYR A 48 12.64 -11.82 7.05
N ARG A 49 13.24 -12.15 5.90
CA ARG A 49 13.92 -13.45 5.68
C ARG A 49 15.28 -13.35 5.02
N LYS A 50 15.53 -12.27 4.30
CA LYS A 50 16.78 -11.98 3.60
C LYS A 50 17.11 -10.51 3.83
N LYS A 51 18.37 -10.17 4.07
CA LYS A 51 18.78 -8.78 4.30
C LYS A 51 19.01 -8.07 2.96
N ASP A 52 17.94 -7.94 2.18
CA ASP A 52 17.98 -7.43 0.80
C ASP A 52 18.11 -5.90 0.74
N ARG A 53 17.80 -5.18 1.83
CA ARG A 53 17.97 -3.73 1.94
C ARG A 53 18.97 -3.37 3.05
N LYS A 54 20.05 -2.68 2.68
CA LYS A 54 21.16 -2.34 3.60
C LYS A 54 20.72 -1.38 4.70
N GLU A 55 19.85 -0.44 4.38
CA GLU A 55 19.34 0.61 5.28
C GLU A 55 18.37 0.06 6.32
N GLY A 56 17.91 -1.19 6.15
CA GLY A 56 16.92 -1.82 7.02
C GLY A 56 15.50 -1.72 6.48
N ASP A 57 14.55 -2.18 7.28
CA ASP A 57 13.13 -1.97 7.04
C ASP A 57 12.76 -0.50 7.26
N ARG A 58 11.68 -0.04 6.62
CA ARG A 58 11.27 1.38 6.67
C ARG A 58 9.79 1.52 6.93
N ILE A 59 9.46 2.70 7.43
CA ILE A 59 8.09 3.22 7.46
C ILE A 59 7.91 4.14 6.27
N LEU A 60 6.87 3.90 5.48
CA LEU A 60 6.41 4.81 4.42
C LEU A 60 5.15 5.54 4.88
N ILE A 61 4.98 6.76 4.37
CA ILE A 61 3.76 7.54 4.51
C ILE A 61 3.29 7.86 3.10
N LEU A 62 2.11 7.36 2.75
CA LEU A 62 1.46 7.60 1.47
C LEU A 62 0.33 8.62 1.67
N GLU A 63 0.21 9.55 0.75
CA GLU A 63 -0.75 10.65 0.80
C GLU A 63 -1.34 10.81 -0.59
N ASP A 64 -2.67 10.75 -0.69
CA ASP A 64 -3.39 11.19 -1.88
C ASP A 64 -3.40 12.72 -1.87
N SER A 65 -2.59 13.29 -2.77
CA SER A 65 -2.36 14.73 -2.82
C SER A 65 -3.33 15.50 -3.72
N ASP A 66 -4.06 14.80 -4.59
CA ASP A 66 -4.98 15.41 -5.56
C ASP A 66 -6.46 15.02 -5.35
N GLY A 67 -6.72 14.13 -4.39
CA GLY A 67 -8.05 13.72 -3.96
C GLY A 67 -8.71 12.71 -4.90
N ASP A 68 -7.93 12.03 -5.75
CA ASP A 68 -8.45 11.04 -6.70
C ASP A 68 -8.53 9.61 -6.14
N GLY A 69 -8.07 9.42 -4.90
CA GLY A 69 -8.03 8.13 -4.22
C GLY A 69 -6.84 7.25 -4.61
N ARG A 70 -5.76 7.79 -5.20
CA ARG A 70 -4.56 7.06 -5.66
C ARG A 70 -3.22 7.69 -5.29
#